data_AF-A0A562ZX34-F1
#
_entry.id   AF-A0A562ZX34-F1
#
_cell.length_a   1.000
_cell.length_b   1.000
_cell.length_c   1.000
_cell.angle_alpha   90.00
_cell.angle_beta   90.00
_cell.angle_gamma   90.00
#
_symmetry.space_group_name_H-M   'P 1'
#
loop_
_entity.id
_entity.type
_entity.pdbx_description
1 polymer ?
#
loop_
_entity_poly.entity_id
_entity_poly.type
_entity_poly.pdbx_seq_one_letter_code
_entity_poly.pdbx_strand_id
1 'polypeptide(L)'
;MNHFTRIALATFSLAVLPAAWAAGPSAAEQAYQKERAHCMSGKSHQDRATCLKEAGAARDEARRGALGSKSSGDLAGNATARCNAQPAADREACVQRILGAGSTSGSVEGGGVIRQTETKVP
;
A
#
# COMPACT_ATOMS: atom_id res chain seq x y z
N MET A 1 32.72 -20.91 -76.81
CA MET A 1 31.25 -21.05 -76.81
C MET A 1 30.75 -20.73 -75.42
N ASN A 2 29.75 -19.86 -75.38
CA ASN A 2 29.33 -19.01 -74.27
C ASN A 2 28.68 -19.79 -73.12
N HIS A 3 28.97 -19.43 -71.87
CA HIS A 3 28.02 -19.66 -70.77
C HIS A 3 27.84 -18.40 -69.91
N PHE A 4 26.60 -17.94 -69.93
CA PHE A 4 26.02 -16.77 -69.28
C PHE A 4 25.75 -17.03 -67.78
N THR A 5 26.11 -16.04 -66.97
CA THR A 5 25.34 -15.37 -65.91
C THR A 5 24.49 -16.20 -64.94
N ARG A 6 24.69 -15.96 -63.61
CA ARG A 6 23.65 -15.57 -62.63
C ARG A 6 24.28 -15.29 -61.26
N ILE A 7 24.49 -14.00 -60.95
CA ILE A 7 24.79 -13.53 -59.58
C ILE A 7 23.43 -13.40 -58.87
N ALA A 8 23.17 -14.27 -57.90
CA ALA A 8 22.00 -14.17 -57.05
C ALA A 8 22.27 -13.13 -55.94
N LEU A 9 21.70 -11.93 -56.08
CA LEU A 9 21.60 -10.96 -54.98
C LEU A 9 20.52 -11.46 -54.00
N ALA A 10 20.95 -12.03 -52.88
CA ALA A 10 20.09 -12.30 -51.74
C ALA A 10 19.90 -11.00 -50.94
N THR A 11 18.78 -10.31 -51.15
CA THR A 11 18.36 -9.17 -50.33
C THR A 11 17.92 -9.67 -48.96
N PHE A 12 18.80 -9.61 -47.96
CA PHE A 12 18.47 -9.84 -46.56
C PHE A 12 17.61 -8.68 -46.06
N SER A 13 16.29 -8.86 -46.05
CA SER A 13 15.37 -7.92 -45.43
C SER A 13 15.45 -8.11 -43.91
N LEU A 14 16.23 -7.27 -43.25
CA LEU A 14 16.33 -7.24 -41.79
C LEU A 14 15.03 -6.64 -41.23
N ALA A 15 14.07 -7.50 -40.89
CA ALA A 15 12.86 -7.10 -40.18
C ALA A 15 13.24 -6.63 -38.77
N VAL A 16 13.30 -5.31 -38.57
CA VAL A 16 13.40 -4.71 -37.24
C VAL A 16 12.04 -4.91 -36.57
N LEU A 17 11.93 -5.96 -35.75
CA LEU A 17 10.82 -6.12 -34.82
C LEU A 17 10.99 -5.06 -33.71
N PRO A 18 10.03 -4.15 -33.49
CA PRO A 18 10.07 -3.30 -32.31
C PRO A 18 9.94 -4.22 -31.09
N ALA A 19 10.99 -4.29 -30.28
CA ALA A 19 10.90 -4.89 -28.95
C ALA A 19 9.94 -4.02 -28.12
N ALA A 20 8.66 -4.35 -28.13
CA ALA A 20 7.70 -3.81 -27.19
C ALA A 20 8.10 -4.32 -25.80
N TRP A 21 8.85 -3.50 -25.05
CA TRP A 21 9.08 -3.74 -23.64
C TRP A 21 7.71 -3.64 -22.96
N ALA A 22 7.10 -4.78 -22.67
CA ALA A 22 5.92 -4.84 -21.82
C ALA A 22 6.32 -4.34 -20.44
N ALA A 23 6.01 -3.07 -20.15
CA ALA A 23 6.09 -2.56 -18.79
C ALA A 23 5.19 -3.44 -17.91
N GLY A 24 5.77 -4.02 -16.85
CA GLY A 24 5.02 -4.84 -15.90
C GLY A 24 3.86 -4.06 -15.25
N PRO A 25 2.94 -4.76 -14.56
CA PRO A 25 1.79 -4.11 -13.93
C PRO A 25 2.26 -3.00 -12.99
N SER A 26 1.60 -1.83 -13.08
CA SER A 26 1.88 -0.69 -12.21
C SER A 26 1.75 -1.06 -10.72
N ALA A 27 2.40 -0.32 -9.82
CA ALA A 27 2.26 -0.53 -8.38
C ALA A 27 0.78 -0.48 -7.92
N ALA A 28 -0.03 0.40 -8.51
CA ALA A 28 -1.47 0.47 -8.27
C ALA A 28 -2.20 -0.82 -8.66
N GLU A 29 -1.84 -1.42 -9.80
CA GLU A 29 -2.43 -2.67 -10.25
C GLU A 29 -1.98 -3.85 -9.37
N GLN A 30 -0.71 -3.90 -8.97
CA GLN A 30 -0.20 -4.91 -8.05
C GLN A 30 -0.91 -4.85 -6.69
N ALA A 31 -1.08 -3.65 -6.13
CA ALA A 31 -1.82 -3.44 -4.89
C ALA A 31 -3.29 -3.87 -5.03
N TYR A 32 -3.94 -3.51 -6.14
CA TYR A 32 -5.31 -3.93 -6.44
C TYR A 32 -5.46 -5.46 -6.48
N GLN A 33 -4.55 -6.17 -7.15
CA GLN A 33 -4.64 -7.63 -7.23
C GLN A 33 -4.46 -8.30 -5.85
N LYS A 34 -3.59 -7.75 -5.00
CA LYS A 34 -3.43 -8.21 -3.61
C LYS A 34 -4.71 -7.99 -2.79
N GLU A 35 -5.28 -6.79 -2.86
CA GLU A 35 -6.53 -6.44 -2.16
C GLU A 35 -7.69 -7.32 -2.64
N ARG A 36 -7.82 -7.50 -3.96
CA ARG A 36 -8.82 -8.36 -4.58
C ARG A 36 -8.69 -9.81 -4.10
N ALA A 37 -7.48 -10.36 -4.04
CA ALA A 37 -7.25 -11.70 -3.50
C ALA A 37 -7.69 -11.79 -2.03
N HIS A 38 -7.44 -10.74 -1.23
CA HIS A 38 -7.91 -10.66 0.15
C HIS A 38 -9.45 -10.63 0.23
N CYS A 39 -10.13 -9.81 -0.59
CA CYS A 39 -11.59 -9.81 -0.68
C CYS A 39 -12.17 -11.17 -1.07
N MET A 40 -11.56 -11.86 -2.03
CA MET A 40 -12.03 -13.18 -2.49
C MET A 40 -11.84 -14.25 -1.41
N SER A 41 -10.81 -14.13 -0.58
CA SER A 41 -10.56 -15.03 0.55
C SER A 41 -11.58 -14.93 1.69
N GLY A 42 -12.41 -13.88 1.70
CA GLY A 42 -13.39 -13.63 2.78
C GLY A 42 -12.79 -13.14 4.10
N LYS A 43 -11.50 -12.77 4.10
CA LYS A 43 -10.76 -12.32 5.29
C LYS A 43 -10.84 -10.81 5.56
N SER A 44 -11.57 -10.05 4.75
CA SER A 44 -11.64 -8.59 4.84
C SER A 44 -12.53 -8.04 5.96
N HIS A 45 -13.19 -8.90 6.74
CA HIS A 45 -14.19 -8.51 7.76
C HIS A 45 -15.32 -7.60 7.24
N GLN A 46 -15.54 -7.58 5.92
CA GLN A 46 -16.56 -6.80 5.23
C GLN A 46 -17.30 -7.68 4.20
N ASP A 47 -18.44 -7.22 3.70
CA ASP A 47 -19.09 -7.82 2.52
C ASP A 47 -18.14 -7.82 1.31
N ARG A 48 -18.15 -8.90 0.53
CA ARG A 48 -17.23 -9.09 -0.60
C ARG A 48 -17.42 -8.02 -1.67
N ALA A 49 -18.66 -7.67 -2.00
CA ALA A 49 -18.93 -6.68 -3.05
C ALA A 49 -18.45 -5.30 -2.60
N THR A 50 -18.63 -4.97 -1.32
CA THR A 50 -18.11 -3.75 -0.69
C THR A 50 -16.58 -3.72 -0.74
N CYS A 51 -15.91 -4.80 -0.31
CA CYS A 51 -14.45 -4.90 -0.37
C CYS A 51 -13.90 -4.69 -1.80
N LEU A 52 -14.51 -5.34 -2.80
CA LEU A 52 -14.09 -5.18 -4.20
C LEU A 52 -14.30 -3.75 -4.73
N LYS A 53 -15.39 -3.09 -4.29
CA LYS A 53 -15.66 -1.68 -4.61
C LYS A 53 -14.60 -0.77 -4.00
N GLU A 54 -14.25 -0.96 -2.74
CA GLU A 54 -13.20 -0.19 -2.05
C GLU A 54 -11.82 -0.41 -2.68
N ALA A 55 -11.48 -1.66 -3.02
CA ALA A 55 -10.24 -1.99 -3.73
C ALA A 55 -10.16 -1.28 -5.10
N GLY A 56 -11.26 -1.24 -5.85
CA GLY A 56 -11.35 -0.54 -7.13
C GLY A 56 -11.18 0.98 -6.98
N ALA A 57 -11.84 1.57 -5.99
CA ALA A 57 -11.70 3.00 -5.69
C ALA A 57 -10.25 3.36 -5.30
N ALA A 58 -9.61 2.55 -4.44
CA ALA A 58 -8.22 2.73 -4.06
C ALA A 58 -7.28 2.66 -5.28
N ARG A 59 -7.49 1.71 -6.20
CA ARG A 59 -6.72 1.61 -7.45
C ARG A 59 -6.88 2.88 -8.30
N ASP A 60 -8.10 3.35 -8.49
CA ASP A 60 -8.37 4.50 -9.36
C ASP A 60 -7.77 5.79 -8.78
N GLU A 61 -7.82 5.99 -7.46
CA GLU A 61 -7.14 7.10 -6.79
C GLU A 61 -5.60 6.96 -6.80
N ALA A 62 -5.08 5.73 -6.69
CA ALA A 62 -3.66 5.47 -6.85
C ALA A 62 -3.17 5.87 -8.25
N ARG A 63 -3.94 5.55 -9.29
CA ARG A 63 -3.64 5.93 -10.69
C ARG A 63 -3.71 7.44 -10.92
N ARG A 64 -4.56 8.15 -10.18
CA ARG A 64 -4.64 9.62 -10.19
C ARG A 64 -3.50 10.29 -9.42
N GLY A 65 -2.67 9.51 -8.70
CA GLY A 65 -1.63 10.05 -7.83
C GLY A 65 -2.18 10.74 -6.59
N ALA A 66 -3.46 10.52 -6.25
CA ALA A 66 -4.13 11.17 -5.13
C ALA A 66 -3.88 10.44 -3.78
N LEU A 67 -3.34 9.22 -3.81
CA LEU A 67 -2.94 8.51 -2.59
C LEU A 67 -1.58 9.04 -2.08
N GLY A 68 -1.64 9.98 -1.14
CA GLY A 68 -0.46 10.40 -0.40
C GLY A 68 -0.03 9.33 0.61
N SER A 69 1.26 8.99 0.61
CA SER A 69 1.87 8.23 1.71
C SER A 69 2.40 9.22 2.75
N LYS A 70 2.08 9.00 4.02
CA LYS A 70 2.63 9.79 5.14
C LYS A 70 3.92 9.13 5.63
N SER A 71 4.92 9.93 5.97
CA SER A 71 6.15 9.40 6.56
C SER A 71 5.86 8.79 7.94
N SER A 72 6.73 7.92 8.42
CA SER A 72 6.63 7.39 9.80
C SER A 72 6.62 8.52 10.84
N GLY A 73 7.36 9.60 10.57
CA GLY A 73 7.37 10.82 11.41
C GLY A 73 6.02 11.52 11.43
N ASP A 74 5.36 11.69 10.28
CA ASP A 74 4.02 12.29 10.20
C ASP A 74 2.99 11.47 10.97
N LEU A 75 3.06 10.14 10.84
CA LEU A 75 2.16 9.22 11.55
C LEU A 75 2.39 9.26 13.06
N ALA A 76 3.64 9.31 13.51
CA ALA A 76 3.98 9.46 14.93
C ALA A 76 3.53 10.83 15.50
N GLY A 77 3.68 11.90 14.71
CA GLY A 77 3.17 13.23 15.05
C GLY A 77 1.65 13.23 15.22
N ASN A 78 0.92 12.63 14.27
CA ASN A 78 -0.54 12.48 14.40
C ASN A 78 -0.94 11.63 15.62
N ALA A 79 -0.20 10.57 15.92
CA ALA A 79 -0.47 9.72 17.08
C ALA A 79 -0.37 10.50 18.40
N THR A 80 0.67 11.30 18.56
CA THR A 80 0.85 12.14 19.77
C THR A 80 -0.09 13.34 19.80
N ALA A 81 -0.44 13.93 18.65
CA ALA A 81 -1.41 15.02 18.56
C ALA A 81 -2.80 14.63 19.11
N ARG A 82 -3.18 13.35 19.05
CA ARG A 82 -4.43 12.85 19.66
C ARG A 82 -4.50 13.07 21.18
N CYS A 83 -3.35 13.17 21.86
CA CYS A 83 -3.31 13.45 23.30
C CYS A 83 -3.72 14.89 23.65
N ASN A 84 -3.82 15.78 22.67
CA ASN A 84 -4.28 17.16 22.89
C ASN A 84 -5.74 17.24 23.34
N ALA A 85 -6.53 16.18 23.11
CA ALA A 85 -7.92 16.09 23.58
C ALA A 85 -8.05 15.73 25.08
N GLN A 86 -6.95 15.38 25.74
CA GLN A 86 -6.96 15.03 27.16
C GLN A 86 -6.92 16.30 28.05
N PRO A 87 -7.43 16.23 29.29
CA PRO A 87 -7.16 17.25 30.30
C PRO A 87 -5.67 17.52 30.44
N ALA A 88 -5.29 18.75 30.80
CA ALA A 88 -3.89 19.16 30.88
C ALA A 88 -3.05 18.24 31.79
N ALA A 89 -3.63 17.78 32.91
CA ALA A 89 -2.97 16.87 33.85
C ALA A 89 -2.68 15.48 33.27
N ASP A 90 -3.47 15.01 32.30
CA ASP A 90 -3.38 13.65 31.74
C ASP A 90 -2.61 13.60 30.42
N ARG A 91 -2.32 14.76 29.82
CA ARG A 91 -1.72 14.86 28.49
C ARG A 91 -0.36 14.19 28.42
N GLU A 92 0.50 14.44 29.40
CA GLU A 92 1.83 13.84 29.44
C GLU A 92 1.74 12.31 29.56
N ALA A 93 0.91 11.80 30.47
CA ALA A 93 0.68 10.37 30.63
C ALA A 93 0.14 9.72 29.35
N CYS A 94 -0.74 10.40 28.61
CA CYS A 94 -1.20 9.96 27.30
C CYS A 94 -0.05 9.84 26.30
N VAL A 95 0.81 10.86 26.20
CA VAL A 95 1.96 10.85 25.27
C VAL A 95 2.90 9.68 25.61
N GLN A 96 3.20 9.48 26.90
CA GLN A 96 4.04 8.36 27.33
C GLN A 96 3.47 7.01 26.89
N ARG A 97 2.16 6.80 27.07
CA ARG A 97 1.48 5.58 26.58
C ARG A 97 1.61 5.43 25.06
N ILE A 98 1.38 6.50 24.29
CA ILE A 98 1.51 6.47 22.83
C ILE A 98 2.94 6.14 22.37
N LEU A 99 3.95 6.63 23.10
CA LEU A 99 5.36 6.33 22.86
C LEU A 99 5.80 4.94 23.34
N GLY A 100 4.90 4.17 23.96
CA GLY A 100 5.13 2.77 24.32
C GLY A 100 5.42 2.51 25.80
N ALA A 101 5.24 3.49 26.68
CA ALA A 101 5.36 3.26 28.12
C ALA A 101 4.24 2.34 28.64
N GLY A 102 4.60 1.48 29.60
CA GLY A 102 3.66 0.58 30.28
C GLY A 102 3.35 -0.69 29.49
N SER A 103 2.10 -1.14 29.56
CA SER A 103 1.64 -2.37 28.90
C SER A 103 0.65 -2.07 27.78
N THR A 104 0.62 -2.98 26.81
CA THR A 104 -0.34 -2.94 25.69
C THR A 104 -1.10 -4.27 25.63
N SER A 105 -2.41 -4.21 25.48
CA SER A 105 -3.28 -5.38 25.39
C SER A 105 -4.38 -5.19 24.34
N GLY A 106 -4.99 -6.29 23.92
CA GLY A 106 -6.01 -6.32 22.87
C GLY A 106 -5.42 -6.43 21.46
N SER A 107 -6.28 -6.30 20.45
CA SER A 107 -5.91 -6.39 19.04
C SER A 107 -6.90 -5.59 18.19
N VAL A 108 -6.51 -5.26 16.96
CA VAL A 108 -7.40 -4.59 16.01
C VAL A 108 -8.63 -5.47 15.71
N GLU A 109 -8.41 -6.77 15.51
CA GLU A 109 -9.49 -7.74 15.30
C GLU A 109 -10.41 -7.86 16.52
N GLY A 110 -9.86 -7.78 17.73
CA GLY A 110 -10.60 -7.81 18.99
C GLY A 110 -11.31 -6.49 19.34
N GLY A 111 -11.32 -5.50 18.44
CA GLY A 111 -12.04 -4.24 18.61
C GLY A 111 -11.23 -3.10 19.21
N GLY A 112 -9.97 -3.31 19.57
CA GLY A 112 -9.13 -2.21 20.04
C GLY A 112 -7.83 -2.64 20.72
N VAL A 113 -6.90 -1.68 20.78
CA VAL A 113 -5.63 -1.80 21.50
C VAL A 113 -5.63 -0.83 22.68
N ILE A 114 -5.55 -1.38 23.89
CA ILE A 114 -5.48 -0.63 25.13
C ILE A 114 -4.02 -0.46 25.54
N ARG A 115 -3.67 0.76 25.94
CA ARG A 115 -2.35 1.10 26.49
C ARG A 115 -2.56 1.59 27.91
N GLN A 116 -1.76 1.09 28.85
CA GLN A 116 -1.93 1.36 30.27
C GLN A 116 -0.60 1.67 30.94
N THR A 117 -0.63 2.67 31.82
CA THR A 117 0.47 3.05 32.72
C THR A 117 -0.13 3.26 34.11
N GLU A 118 0.59 2.86 35.15
CA GLU A 118 0.19 3.09 36.54
C GLU A 118 1.13 4.09 37.19
N THR A 119 0.57 5.06 37.90
CA THR A 119 1.32 6.08 38.62
C THR A 119 0.91 6.02 40.09
N LYS A 120 1.88 5.84 40.99
CA LYS A 120 1.62 5.88 42.43
C LYS A 120 1.43 7.34 42.84
N VAL A 121 0.29 7.64 43.44
CA VAL A 121 0.04 8.94 44.07
C VAL A 121 0.54 8.83 45.52
N PRO A 122 1.33 9.82 46.02
CA PRO A 122 1.83 9.83 47.39
C PRO A 122 0.72 9.97 48.44
#